data_AF-A0A0U1ZF83-F1
#
_entry.id   AF-A0A0U1ZF83-F1
#
_cell.length_a   1.000
_cell.length_b   1.000
_cell.length_c   1.000
_cell.angle_alpha   90.00
_cell.angle_beta   90.00
_cell.angle_gamma   90.00
#
_symmetry.space_group_name_H-M   'P 1'
#
loop_
_entity.id
_entity.type
_entity.pdbx_description
1 polymer ?
#
loop_
_entity_poly.entity_id
_entity_poly.type
_entity_poly.pdbx_seq_one_letter_code
_entity_poly.pdbx_strand_id
1 'polypeptide(L)'
;MSIPLDIELEKAQKRVTDFLSKLKILGGPTKSTSVASIEKWLKHVHIGIPSLDKALRSLRVEKTQGYLTFNGTPSGALYTMFRAADLGGIIKLSMLKIPIRASEQLMFDKLMAGNPEKLAREINEAVTAARSKHPGLNTRAVAFEKIPRESKSALKSFMLSATTSGSHSVHRYTTGSACWMITIRNSKETYCKVRQYSCHNPEGLSCDDGAHSDQYNVTLVIMAIVELPDDDKRKRDLADETGHNVRKLDNFMKKMINDQFHTVKAFVKRLKDKNQLPTVNVCGLQHRQIENSEIPMCRMCNSSVDPKSTEYSDREQYPKNIRFQCTPDPKSEILNLTPTIWDSLKNAVGNPFAEIRTRREHGCFGLSR
;
A
#
# COMPACT_ATOMS: atom_id res chain seq x y z
N MET A 1 -12.34 -22.92 30.06
CA MET A 1 -11.71 -21.57 30.06
C MET A 1 -10.95 -21.43 28.76
N SER A 2 -11.47 -20.64 27.81
CA SER A 2 -10.88 -20.41 26.49
C SER A 2 -9.71 -19.44 26.60
N ILE A 3 -8.52 -19.89 26.23
CA ILE A 3 -7.34 -19.01 26.05
C ILE A 3 -7.70 -17.96 24.98
N PRO A 4 -7.42 -16.66 25.17
CA PRO A 4 -7.77 -15.63 24.19
C PRO A 4 -7.08 -15.91 22.86
N LEU A 5 -7.85 -16.01 21.77
CA LEU A 5 -7.38 -16.29 20.40
C LEU A 5 -6.24 -15.35 19.94
N ASP A 6 -6.12 -14.17 20.54
CA ASP A 6 -5.18 -13.14 20.14
C ASP A 6 -3.72 -13.47 20.51
N ILE A 7 -3.47 -14.14 21.63
CA ILE A 7 -2.10 -14.47 22.08
C ILE A 7 -1.46 -15.53 21.18
N GLU A 8 -2.22 -16.54 20.77
CA GLU A 8 -1.73 -17.59 19.87
C GLU A 8 -1.57 -17.06 18.43
N LEU A 9 -2.41 -16.11 18.01
CA LEU A 9 -2.27 -15.43 16.73
C LEU A 9 -1.01 -14.55 16.69
N GLU A 10 -0.73 -13.77 17.74
CA GLU A 10 0.50 -12.96 17.84
C GLU A 10 1.76 -13.83 17.84
N LYS A 11 1.76 -14.94 18.58
CA LYS A 11 2.88 -15.91 18.56
C LYS A 11 3.08 -16.50 17.17
N ALA A 12 1.99 -16.88 16.49
CA ALA A 12 2.05 -17.39 15.12
C ALA A 12 2.59 -16.32 14.14
N GLN A 13 2.15 -15.08 14.28
CA GLN A 13 2.59 -13.96 13.45
C GLN A 13 4.08 -13.65 13.64
N LYS A 14 4.58 -13.72 14.88
CA LYS A 14 6.02 -13.61 15.16
C LYS A 14 6.81 -14.75 14.51
N ARG A 15 6.38 -16.01 14.69
CA ARG A 15 7.04 -17.20 14.09
C ARG A 15 7.10 -17.12 12.56
N VAL A 16 6.01 -16.68 11.94
CA VAL A 16 5.93 -16.42 10.50
C VAL A 16 6.91 -15.34 10.05
N THR A 17 6.98 -14.23 10.80
CA THR A 17 7.85 -13.09 10.46
C THR A 17 9.33 -13.50 10.56
N ASP A 18 9.68 -14.25 11.61
CA ASP A 18 11.00 -14.82 11.80
C ASP A 18 11.35 -15.82 10.69
N PHE A 19 10.38 -16.63 10.25
CA PHE A 19 10.57 -17.55 9.13
C PHE A 19 10.81 -16.81 7.80
N LEU A 20 9.96 -15.82 7.48
CA LEU A 20 10.06 -15.02 6.26
C LEU A 20 11.35 -14.21 6.18
N SER A 21 11.80 -13.62 7.30
CA SER A 21 13.06 -12.88 7.35
C SER A 21 14.26 -13.77 7.05
N LYS A 22 14.30 -14.98 7.62
CA LYS A 22 15.32 -15.98 7.29
C LYS A 22 15.24 -16.39 5.83
N LEU A 23 14.05 -16.71 5.32
CA LEU A 23 13.86 -17.15 3.95
C LEU A 23 14.26 -16.07 2.92
N LYS A 24 14.01 -14.79 3.23
CA LYS A 24 14.44 -13.64 2.39
C LYS A 24 15.95 -13.59 2.21
N ILE A 25 16.72 -13.85 3.28
CA ILE A 25 18.19 -13.88 3.23
C ILE A 25 18.66 -15.04 2.33
N LEU A 26 17.92 -16.15 2.29
CA LEU A 26 18.20 -17.31 1.45
C LEU A 26 17.81 -17.13 -0.03
N GLY A 27 17.09 -16.07 -0.37
CA GLY A 27 16.66 -15.74 -1.74
C GLY A 27 17.75 -15.14 -2.62
N GLY A 28 18.91 -14.75 -2.05
CA GLY A 28 20.04 -14.18 -2.77
C GLY A 28 21.18 -15.18 -3.05
N PRO A 29 22.28 -14.73 -3.69
CA PRO A 29 23.45 -15.58 -3.95
C PRO A 29 24.09 -16.03 -2.62
N THR A 30 23.90 -17.29 -2.26
CA THR A 30 24.37 -17.85 -0.98
C THR A 30 25.80 -18.42 -1.09
N LYS A 31 26.81 -17.55 -1.00
CA LYS A 31 28.21 -17.99 -0.99
C LYS A 31 28.58 -18.79 0.26
N SER A 32 28.02 -18.47 1.43
CA SER A 32 28.42 -19.05 2.74
C SER A 32 27.39 -19.97 3.42
N THR A 33 26.17 -20.10 2.88
CA THR A 33 25.13 -20.91 3.53
C THR A 33 25.28 -22.39 3.20
N SER A 34 25.36 -23.24 4.23
CA SER A 34 25.42 -24.70 4.08
C SER A 34 24.01 -25.31 3.99
N VAL A 35 23.84 -26.28 3.09
CA VAL A 35 22.58 -27.03 2.89
C VAL A 35 22.13 -27.68 4.22
N ALA A 36 23.06 -28.32 4.93
CA ALA A 36 22.79 -28.98 6.21
C ALA A 36 22.22 -28.04 7.29
N SER A 37 22.67 -26.78 7.32
CA SER A 37 22.12 -25.77 8.27
C SER A 37 20.66 -25.46 7.98
N ILE A 38 20.31 -25.35 6.69
CA ILE A 38 18.94 -25.06 6.25
C ILE A 38 18.03 -26.27 6.44
N GLU A 39 18.49 -27.47 6.15
CA GLU A 39 17.76 -28.70 6.46
C GLU A 39 17.48 -28.82 7.96
N LYS A 40 18.47 -28.54 8.80
CA LYS A 40 18.29 -28.52 10.26
C LYS A 40 17.25 -27.47 10.66
N TRP A 41 17.30 -26.27 10.10
CA TRP A 41 16.33 -25.22 10.40
C TRP A 41 14.90 -25.63 9.99
N LEU A 42 14.70 -26.16 8.79
CA LEU A 42 13.40 -26.60 8.30
C LEU A 42 12.81 -27.73 9.15
N LYS A 43 13.62 -28.69 9.59
CA LYS A 43 13.18 -29.78 10.49
C LYS A 43 12.59 -29.28 11.82
N HIS A 44 13.04 -28.12 12.30
CA HIS A 44 12.59 -27.53 13.57
C HIS A 44 11.56 -26.42 13.40
N VAL A 45 11.10 -26.14 12.16
CA VAL A 45 10.13 -25.08 11.95
C VAL A 45 8.78 -25.45 12.58
N HIS A 46 8.16 -24.47 13.24
CA HIS A 46 6.84 -24.60 13.82
C HIS A 46 6.13 -23.25 13.78
N ILE A 47 5.31 -23.06 12.75
CA ILE A 47 4.48 -21.88 12.53
C ILE A 47 3.20 -21.96 13.35
N GLY A 48 2.71 -23.17 13.63
CA GLY A 48 1.43 -23.38 14.31
C GLY A 48 0.27 -23.72 13.36
N ILE A 49 0.58 -23.97 12.08
CA ILE A 49 -0.37 -24.50 11.10
C ILE A 49 0.10 -25.91 10.74
N PRO A 50 -0.56 -26.99 11.20
CA PRO A 50 -0.05 -28.36 11.09
C PRO A 50 0.27 -28.80 9.65
N SER A 51 -0.62 -28.50 8.70
CA SER A 51 -0.40 -28.83 7.29
C SER A 51 0.82 -28.11 6.69
N LEU A 52 1.01 -26.83 7.04
CA LEU A 52 2.17 -26.03 6.64
C LEU A 52 3.45 -26.55 7.29
N ASP A 53 3.45 -26.78 8.61
CA ASP A 53 4.62 -27.27 9.34
C ASP A 53 5.12 -28.59 8.79
N LYS A 54 4.19 -29.50 8.46
CA LYS A 54 4.50 -30.78 7.84
C LYS A 54 5.11 -30.60 6.45
N ALA A 55 4.55 -29.71 5.63
CA ALA A 55 5.06 -29.43 4.30
C ALA A 55 6.48 -28.85 4.31
N LEU A 56 6.79 -27.95 5.23
CA LEU A 56 8.11 -27.32 5.32
C LEU A 56 9.19 -28.29 5.80
N ARG A 57 8.86 -29.14 6.77
CA ARG A 57 9.80 -30.14 7.32
C ARG A 57 10.19 -31.21 6.30
N SER A 58 9.41 -31.38 5.23
CA SER A 58 9.67 -32.37 4.17
C SER A 58 10.32 -31.79 2.92
N LEU A 59 10.62 -30.48 2.89
CA LEU A 59 11.33 -29.89 1.75
C LEU A 59 12.78 -30.40 1.70
N ARG A 60 13.17 -30.99 0.57
CA ARG A 60 14.57 -31.32 0.29
C ARG A 60 15.31 -30.05 -0.10
N VAL A 61 16.45 -29.79 0.53
CA VAL A 61 17.26 -28.60 0.25
C VAL A 61 18.41 -29.00 -0.67
N GLU A 62 18.58 -28.28 -1.76
CA GLU A 62 19.69 -28.46 -2.69
C GLU A 62 20.36 -27.11 -2.97
N LYS A 63 21.61 -27.14 -3.42
CA LYS A 63 22.35 -25.95 -3.84
C LYS A 63 22.68 -26.06 -5.32
N THR A 64 22.15 -25.14 -6.11
CA THR A 64 22.29 -25.14 -7.57
C THR A 64 22.70 -23.76 -8.05
N GLN A 65 23.79 -23.66 -8.83
CA GLN A 65 24.22 -22.42 -9.49
C GLN A 65 24.28 -21.17 -8.58
N GLY A 66 24.67 -21.35 -7.31
CA GLY A 66 24.84 -20.25 -6.34
C GLY A 66 23.62 -19.92 -5.48
N TYR A 67 22.48 -20.59 -5.70
CA TYR A 67 21.24 -20.39 -4.94
C TYR A 67 20.78 -21.70 -4.28
N LEU A 68 19.93 -21.55 -3.25
CA LEU A 68 19.27 -22.69 -2.64
C LEU A 68 17.97 -23.00 -3.37
N THR A 69 17.70 -24.28 -3.56
CA THR A 69 16.44 -24.79 -4.08
C THR A 69 15.79 -25.70 -3.05
N PHE A 70 14.46 -25.70 -3.04
CA PHE A 70 13.62 -26.60 -2.26
C PHE A 70 12.87 -27.49 -3.24
N ASN A 71 13.14 -28.79 -3.23
CA ASN A 71 12.59 -29.75 -4.21
C ASN A 71 12.71 -29.24 -5.66
N GLY A 72 13.90 -28.76 -6.04
CA GLY A 72 14.20 -28.23 -7.38
C GLY A 72 13.66 -26.83 -7.67
N THR A 73 12.87 -26.22 -6.77
CA THR A 73 12.33 -24.86 -6.95
C THR A 73 13.20 -23.83 -6.21
N PRO A 74 13.53 -22.67 -6.81
CA PRO A 74 14.34 -21.64 -6.14
C PRO A 74 13.75 -21.18 -4.80
N SER A 75 14.60 -20.91 -3.81
CA SER A 75 14.21 -20.42 -2.48
C SER A 75 13.33 -19.17 -2.53
N GLY A 76 13.56 -18.29 -3.51
CA GLY A 76 12.73 -17.11 -3.75
C GLY A 76 11.27 -17.44 -4.09
N ALA A 77 11.00 -18.57 -4.75
CA ALA A 77 9.63 -18.97 -5.06
C ALA A 77 8.87 -19.39 -3.80
N LEU A 78 9.52 -20.11 -2.88
CA LEU A 78 8.93 -20.43 -1.58
C LEU A 78 8.59 -19.15 -0.81
N TYR A 79 9.47 -18.15 -0.86
CA TYR A 79 9.22 -16.84 -0.25
C TYR A 79 7.99 -16.15 -0.85
N THR A 80 7.85 -16.16 -2.17
CA THR A 80 6.66 -15.62 -2.87
C THR A 80 5.40 -16.39 -2.50
N MET A 81 5.44 -17.72 -2.43
CA MET A 81 4.27 -18.54 -2.04
C MET A 81 3.79 -18.21 -0.63
N PHE A 82 4.72 -18.02 0.33
CA PHE A 82 4.35 -17.57 1.67
C PHE A 82 3.65 -16.22 1.64
N ARG A 83 4.25 -15.21 0.99
CA ARG A 83 3.65 -13.86 0.94
C ARG A 83 2.32 -13.82 0.20
N ALA A 84 2.13 -14.71 -0.78
CA ALA A 84 0.87 -14.89 -1.48
C ALA A 84 -0.19 -15.67 -0.68
N ALA A 85 0.13 -16.13 0.54
CA ALA A 85 -0.71 -17.02 1.35
C ALA A 85 -1.05 -18.36 0.66
N ASP A 86 -0.16 -18.85 -0.21
CA ASP A 86 -0.35 -20.04 -1.05
C ASP A 86 0.02 -21.34 -0.33
N LEU A 87 -0.82 -21.73 0.64
CA LEU A 87 -0.68 -22.99 1.35
C LEU A 87 -0.73 -24.20 0.41
N GLY A 88 -1.59 -24.15 -0.61
CA GLY A 88 -1.70 -25.19 -1.63
C GLY A 88 -0.41 -25.36 -2.44
N GLY A 89 0.18 -24.25 -2.88
CA GLY A 89 1.47 -24.23 -3.55
C GLY A 89 2.61 -24.76 -2.69
N ILE A 90 2.67 -24.38 -1.41
CA ILE A 90 3.70 -24.87 -0.47
C ILE A 90 3.56 -26.38 -0.24
N ILE A 91 2.34 -26.89 -0.10
CA ILE A 91 2.10 -28.34 0.03
C ILE A 91 2.45 -29.07 -1.27
N LYS A 92 2.09 -28.52 -2.42
CA LYS A 92 2.48 -29.08 -3.72
C LYS A 92 4.00 -29.13 -3.87
N LEU A 93 4.70 -28.08 -3.44
CA LEU A 93 6.16 -28.00 -3.42
C LEU A 93 6.77 -29.10 -2.54
N SER A 94 6.12 -29.43 -1.42
CA SER A 94 6.56 -30.51 -0.52
C SER A 94 6.50 -31.91 -1.14
N MET A 95 5.83 -32.06 -2.30
CA MET A 95 5.55 -33.33 -2.98
C MET A 95 4.76 -34.34 -2.12
N LEU A 96 4.22 -33.90 -0.98
CA LEU A 96 3.38 -34.72 -0.10
C LEU A 96 1.90 -34.47 -0.36
N LYS A 97 1.09 -35.53 -0.25
CA LYS A 97 -0.38 -35.42 -0.21
C LYS A 97 -0.82 -35.05 1.21
N ILE A 98 -0.73 -33.76 1.55
CA ILE A 98 -1.18 -33.24 2.85
C ILE A 98 -2.56 -32.61 2.67
N PRO A 99 -3.60 -33.09 3.38
CA PRO A 99 -4.92 -32.45 3.33
C PRO A 99 -4.88 -31.07 4.01
N ILE A 100 -5.51 -30.08 3.39
CA ILE A 100 -5.66 -28.72 3.92
C ILE A 100 -7.03 -28.58 4.55
N ARG A 101 -7.10 -28.23 5.83
CA ARG A 101 -8.38 -27.86 6.45
C ARG A 101 -8.72 -26.41 6.12
N ALA A 102 -10.00 -26.11 5.92
CA ALA A 102 -10.46 -24.73 5.67
C ALA A 102 -10.03 -23.76 6.80
N SER A 103 -10.00 -24.23 8.05
CA SER A 103 -9.52 -23.45 9.20
C SER A 103 -8.03 -23.12 9.13
N GLU A 104 -7.21 -24.01 8.59
CA GLU A 104 -5.76 -23.80 8.41
C GLU A 104 -5.49 -22.80 7.29
N GLN A 105 -6.21 -22.91 6.18
CA GLN A 105 -6.17 -21.94 5.08
C GLN A 105 -6.55 -20.54 5.59
N LEU A 106 -7.67 -20.44 6.31
CA LEU A 106 -8.14 -19.16 6.87
C LEU A 106 -7.15 -18.57 7.88
N MET A 107 -6.49 -19.41 8.69
CA MET A 107 -5.44 -18.96 9.60
C MET A 107 -4.22 -18.45 8.83
N PHE A 108 -3.79 -19.15 7.77
CA PHE A 108 -2.67 -18.71 6.94
C PHE A 108 -2.98 -17.41 6.20
N ASP A 109 -4.19 -17.29 5.66
CA ASP A 109 -4.67 -16.08 4.99
C ASP A 109 -4.73 -14.87 5.93
N LYS A 110 -5.06 -15.09 7.22
CA LYS A 110 -5.02 -14.04 8.24
C LYS A 110 -3.58 -13.62 8.55
N LEU A 111 -2.67 -14.58 8.75
CA LEU A 111 -1.25 -14.30 9.02
C LEU A 111 -0.58 -13.53 7.88
N MET A 112 -1.03 -13.75 6.64
CA MET A 112 -0.48 -13.13 5.44
C MET A 112 -1.25 -11.91 4.93
N ALA A 113 -2.30 -11.47 5.63
CA ALA A 113 -3.24 -10.46 5.12
C ALA A 113 -2.58 -9.12 4.72
N GLY A 114 -1.47 -8.75 5.38
CA GLY A 114 -0.72 -7.52 5.08
C GLY A 114 0.22 -7.60 3.87
N ASN A 115 0.30 -8.74 3.17
CA ASN A 115 1.19 -8.90 2.01
C ASN A 115 0.46 -8.61 0.69
N PRO A 116 1.01 -7.73 -0.18
CA PRO A 116 0.40 -7.40 -1.47
C PRO A 116 0.33 -8.60 -2.43
N GLU A 117 1.24 -9.57 -2.31
CA GLU A 117 1.26 -10.78 -3.13
C GLU A 117 -0.02 -11.63 -2.94
N LYS A 118 -0.64 -11.59 -1.76
CA LYS A 118 -1.90 -12.27 -1.49
C LYS A 118 -3.05 -11.67 -2.32
N LEU A 119 -3.15 -10.34 -2.32
CA LEU A 119 -4.16 -9.62 -3.11
C LEU A 119 -3.99 -9.90 -4.61
N ALA A 120 -2.75 -9.91 -5.10
CA ALA A 120 -2.46 -10.23 -6.50
C ALA A 120 -2.93 -11.65 -6.87
N ARG A 121 -2.76 -12.63 -5.98
CA ARG A 121 -3.26 -14.00 -6.18
C ARG A 121 -4.79 -14.03 -6.22
N GLU A 122 -5.46 -13.41 -5.25
CA GLU A 122 -6.93 -13.36 -5.18
C GLU A 122 -7.55 -12.74 -6.45
N ILE A 123 -6.95 -11.67 -6.97
CA ILE A 123 -7.35 -11.06 -8.23
C ILE A 123 -7.18 -12.05 -9.40
N ASN A 124 -6.02 -12.72 -9.50
CA ASN A 124 -5.77 -13.69 -10.56
C ASN A 124 -6.73 -14.90 -10.51
N GLU A 125 -7.06 -15.38 -9.32
CA GLU A 125 -8.03 -16.46 -9.10
C GLU A 125 -9.44 -16.01 -9.50
N ALA A 126 -9.85 -14.80 -9.10
CA ALA A 126 -11.13 -14.22 -9.49
C ALA A 126 -11.24 -14.04 -11.01
N VAL A 127 -10.18 -13.55 -11.67
CA VAL A 127 -10.11 -13.43 -13.13
C VAL A 127 -10.19 -14.80 -13.81
N THR A 128 -9.48 -15.80 -13.28
CA THR A 128 -9.48 -17.16 -13.84
C THR A 128 -10.85 -17.82 -13.68
N ALA A 129 -11.50 -17.65 -12.53
CA ALA A 129 -12.85 -18.13 -12.28
C ALA A 129 -13.89 -17.41 -13.15
N ALA A 130 -13.71 -16.11 -13.42
CA ALA A 130 -14.56 -15.37 -14.35
C ALA A 130 -14.36 -15.87 -15.79
N ARG A 131 -13.12 -16.14 -16.22
CA ARG A 131 -12.81 -16.71 -17.55
C ARG A 131 -13.40 -18.10 -17.75
N SER A 132 -13.40 -18.95 -16.72
CA SER A 132 -13.99 -20.30 -16.83
C SER A 132 -15.52 -20.26 -16.89
N LYS A 133 -16.15 -19.31 -16.19
CA LYS A 133 -17.61 -19.10 -16.22
C LYS A 133 -18.10 -18.36 -17.47
N HIS A 134 -17.23 -17.56 -18.09
CA HIS A 134 -17.53 -16.78 -19.29
C HIS A 134 -16.49 -17.05 -20.39
N PRO A 135 -16.64 -18.14 -21.17
CA PRO A 135 -15.71 -18.51 -22.23
C PRO A 135 -15.53 -17.43 -23.32
N GLY A 136 -16.48 -16.50 -23.47
CA GLY A 136 -16.37 -15.33 -24.36
C GLY A 136 -15.27 -14.33 -23.97
N LEU A 137 -14.73 -14.44 -22.74
CA LEU A 137 -13.54 -13.68 -22.30
C LEU A 137 -12.21 -14.34 -22.73
N ASN A 138 -12.24 -15.52 -23.36
CA ASN A 138 -11.09 -16.08 -24.07
C ASN A 138 -10.95 -15.39 -25.43
N THR A 139 -10.47 -14.16 -25.43
CA THR A 139 -9.92 -13.60 -26.66
C THR A 139 -8.68 -14.41 -27.04
N ARG A 140 -8.80 -15.22 -28.10
CA ARG A 140 -7.61 -15.75 -28.81
C ARG A 140 -6.67 -14.57 -29.03
N ALA A 141 -5.40 -14.74 -28.65
CA ALA A 141 -4.37 -13.73 -28.81
C ALA A 141 -4.46 -13.14 -30.23
N VAL A 142 -5.01 -11.93 -30.33
CA VAL A 142 -5.03 -11.19 -31.59
C VAL A 142 -3.58 -10.83 -31.84
N ALA A 143 -3.01 -11.31 -32.96
CA ALA A 143 -1.65 -10.98 -33.35
C ALA A 143 -1.43 -9.49 -33.17
N PHE A 144 -0.37 -9.11 -32.44
CA PHE A 144 -0.15 -7.72 -32.00
C PHE A 144 -0.28 -6.76 -33.18
N GLU A 145 0.18 -7.17 -34.36
CA GLU A 145 0.07 -6.47 -35.64
C GLU A 145 -1.35 -5.99 -36.00
N LYS A 146 -2.39 -6.77 -35.69
CA LYS A 146 -3.81 -6.45 -35.97
C LYS A 146 -4.48 -5.56 -34.92
N ILE A 147 -3.79 -5.24 -33.83
CA ILE A 147 -4.29 -4.29 -32.83
C ILE A 147 -4.17 -2.87 -33.40
N PRO A 148 -5.25 -2.06 -33.41
CA PRO A 148 -5.19 -0.66 -33.82
C PRO A 148 -4.07 0.08 -33.11
N ARG A 149 -3.39 0.98 -33.83
CA ARG A 149 -2.16 1.65 -33.37
C ARG A 149 -2.37 2.41 -32.04
N GLU A 150 -3.58 2.95 -31.85
CA GLU A 150 -4.04 3.63 -30.64
C GLU A 150 -4.13 2.68 -29.43
N SER A 151 -4.68 1.47 -29.63
CA SER A 151 -4.79 0.45 -28.58
C SER A 151 -3.43 -0.17 -28.21
N LYS A 152 -2.47 -0.23 -29.15
CA LYS A 152 -1.09 -0.65 -28.85
C LYS A 152 -0.37 0.30 -27.89
N SER A 153 -0.59 1.61 -28.05
CA SER A 153 -0.03 2.62 -27.16
C SER A 153 -0.55 2.43 -25.73
N ALA A 154 -1.87 2.27 -25.57
CA ALA A 154 -2.51 2.05 -24.28
C ALA A 154 -2.07 0.74 -23.60
N LEU A 155 -1.94 -0.35 -24.36
CA LEU A 155 -1.43 -1.64 -23.85
C LEU A 155 0.04 -1.57 -23.43
N LYS A 156 0.87 -0.82 -24.17
CA LYS A 156 2.28 -0.62 -23.83
C LYS A 156 2.42 0.18 -22.53
N SER A 157 1.58 1.20 -22.34
CA SER A 157 1.49 1.95 -21.08
C SER A 157 1.03 1.08 -19.91
N PHE A 158 0.04 0.20 -20.13
CA PHE A 158 -0.46 -0.72 -19.11
C PHE A 158 0.59 -1.75 -18.66
N MET A 159 1.36 -2.33 -19.59
CA MET A 159 2.44 -3.27 -19.22
C MET A 159 3.60 -2.58 -18.50
N LEU A 160 3.91 -1.33 -18.84
CA LEU A 160 4.89 -0.49 -18.11
C LEU A 160 4.42 -0.17 -16.67
N SER A 161 3.12 0.01 -16.47
CA SER A 161 2.53 0.18 -15.13
C SER A 161 2.47 -1.12 -14.31
N ALA A 162 2.33 -2.28 -14.95
CA ALA A 162 2.26 -3.58 -14.28
C ALA A 162 3.64 -4.14 -13.85
N THR A 163 4.73 -3.67 -14.46
CA THR A 163 6.12 -4.14 -14.15
C THR A 163 6.82 -3.34 -13.06
N THR A 164 6.18 -2.32 -12.50
CA THR A 164 6.78 -1.41 -11.49
C THR A 164 6.29 -1.65 -10.05
N SER A 165 5.42 -2.63 -9.79
CA SER A 165 4.93 -2.95 -8.43
C SER A 165 5.88 -3.87 -7.65
N GLY A 166 7.18 -3.59 -7.70
CA GLY A 166 8.25 -4.35 -7.07
C GLY A 166 9.20 -3.47 -6.25
N SER A 167 8.69 -2.40 -5.65
CA SER A 167 9.40 -1.63 -4.63
C SER A 167 8.35 -0.87 -3.85
N HIS A 168 8.38 -0.91 -2.51
CA HIS A 168 7.85 0.21 -1.73
C HIS A 168 8.82 1.38 -1.92
N SER A 169 8.93 1.87 -3.16
CA SER A 169 9.28 3.25 -3.39
C SER A 169 8.09 4.03 -2.90
N VAL A 170 8.34 4.97 -1.98
CA VAL A 170 7.58 6.21 -1.82
C VAL A 170 6.77 6.45 -3.08
N HIS A 171 5.44 6.45 -2.99
CA HIS A 171 4.57 6.68 -4.14
C HIS A 171 5.10 7.91 -4.88
N ARG A 172 5.82 7.69 -5.98
CA ARG A 172 6.16 8.74 -6.92
C ARG A 172 4.86 9.00 -7.65
N TYR A 173 4.02 9.80 -7.01
CA TYR A 173 2.92 10.48 -7.67
C TYR A 173 3.51 11.09 -8.94
N THR A 174 2.99 10.66 -10.08
CA THR A 174 3.44 11.13 -11.39
C THR A 174 3.37 12.66 -11.42
N THR A 175 4.33 13.30 -12.08
CA THR A 175 4.31 14.74 -12.40
C THR A 175 2.90 15.16 -12.82
N GLY A 176 2.24 16.00 -12.03
CA GLY A 176 0.86 16.46 -12.27
C GLY A 176 -0.09 16.39 -11.07
N SER A 177 0.27 15.70 -9.99
CA SER A 177 -0.55 15.65 -8.76
C SER A 177 -0.47 16.96 -7.97
N ALA A 178 -1.58 17.37 -7.36
CA ALA A 178 -1.67 18.56 -6.51
C ALA A 178 -2.50 18.27 -5.26
N CYS A 179 -2.37 19.15 -4.27
CA CYS A 179 -3.19 19.11 -3.08
C CYS A 179 -4.58 19.66 -3.36
N TRP A 180 -5.60 18.83 -3.21
CA TRP A 180 -6.99 19.23 -3.36
C TRP A 180 -7.70 19.23 -2.02
N MET A 181 -8.31 20.36 -1.69
CA MET A 181 -9.32 20.43 -0.64
C MET A 181 -10.67 20.03 -1.27
N ILE A 182 -11.27 18.99 -0.71
CA ILE A 182 -12.58 18.48 -1.09
C ILE A 182 -13.55 18.87 0.00
N THR A 183 -14.52 19.71 -0.35
CA THR A 183 -15.61 20.09 0.55
C THR A 183 -16.88 19.37 0.14
N ILE A 184 -17.55 18.74 1.10
CA ILE A 184 -18.81 18.05 0.89
C ILE A 184 -19.93 18.95 1.43
N ARG A 185 -20.87 19.36 0.58
CA ARG A 185 -22.09 20.09 0.98
C ARG A 185 -23.28 19.48 0.26
N ASN A 186 -24.32 19.08 1.01
CA ASN A 186 -25.53 18.45 0.46
C ASN A 186 -25.22 17.28 -0.49
N SER A 187 -24.29 16.40 -0.11
CA SER A 187 -23.80 15.26 -0.90
C SER A 187 -23.13 15.63 -2.23
N LYS A 188 -22.79 16.90 -2.45
CA LYS A 188 -21.98 17.35 -3.59
C LYS A 188 -20.55 17.65 -3.13
N GLU A 189 -19.58 17.13 -3.87
CA GLU A 189 -18.17 17.42 -3.67
C GLU A 189 -17.77 18.65 -4.51
N THR A 190 -17.13 19.60 -3.87
CA THR A 190 -16.47 20.74 -4.54
C THR A 190 -14.98 20.66 -4.27
N TYR A 191 -14.19 20.82 -5.32
CA TYR A 191 -12.74 20.68 -5.28
C TYR A 191 -12.11 22.05 -5.47
N CYS A 192 -11.17 22.42 -4.61
CA CYS A 192 -10.27 23.54 -4.86
C CYS A 192 -8.83 23.13 -4.56
N LYS A 193 -7.90 23.72 -5.30
CA LYS A 193 -6.48 23.42 -5.17
C LYS A 193 -5.85 24.25 -4.05
N VAL A 194 -5.08 23.59 -3.18
CA VAL A 194 -4.36 24.24 -2.09
C VAL A 194 -2.93 24.51 -2.52
N ARG A 195 -2.69 25.72 -3.02
CA ARG A 195 -1.37 26.12 -3.56
C ARG A 195 -0.23 25.98 -2.55
N GLN A 196 -0.48 26.38 -1.31
CA GLN A 196 0.52 26.40 -0.23
C GLN A 196 1.08 25.01 0.10
N TYR A 197 0.33 23.95 -0.24
CA TYR A 197 0.67 22.56 0.06
C TYR A 197 0.99 21.74 -1.21
N SER A 198 0.99 22.37 -2.40
CA SER A 198 1.27 21.73 -3.68
C SER A 198 2.64 22.16 -4.20
N CYS A 199 3.58 21.23 -4.38
CA CYS A 199 4.96 21.57 -4.76
C CYS A 199 5.24 21.46 -6.26
N HIS A 200 4.42 20.74 -7.00
CA HIS A 200 4.51 20.63 -8.46
C HIS A 200 3.12 20.82 -9.05
N ASN A 201 3.04 21.46 -10.22
CA ASN A 201 1.81 21.87 -10.93
C ASN A 201 1.25 23.23 -10.45
N PRO A 202 1.45 24.34 -11.18
CA PRO A 202 0.89 25.66 -10.83
C PRO A 202 -0.53 25.91 -11.38
N GLU A 203 -1.05 25.04 -12.25
CA GLU A 203 -2.30 25.26 -12.98
C GLU A 203 -3.53 24.79 -12.18
N GLY A 204 -4.65 25.53 -12.22
CA GLY A 204 -5.93 25.14 -11.61
C GLY A 204 -6.60 26.19 -10.71
N LEU A 205 -7.91 26.01 -10.47
CA LEU A 205 -8.71 26.86 -9.56
C LEU A 205 -8.21 26.68 -8.12
N SER A 206 -7.74 27.79 -7.55
CA SER A 206 -7.14 27.81 -6.22
C SER A 206 -8.20 28.12 -5.18
N CYS A 207 -8.04 27.57 -3.98
CA CYS A 207 -8.88 27.95 -2.84
C CYS A 207 -8.67 29.44 -2.55
N ASP A 208 -9.73 30.16 -2.18
CA ASP A 208 -9.63 31.59 -1.84
C ASP A 208 -8.60 31.82 -0.72
N ASP A 209 -7.75 32.81 -0.92
CA ASP A 209 -6.59 33.14 -0.08
C ASP A 209 -7.06 33.65 1.30
N GLY A 210 -7.23 32.75 2.28
CA GLY A 210 -7.45 33.22 3.66
C GLY A 210 -7.79 32.21 4.73
N ALA A 211 -8.19 30.98 4.40
CA ALA A 211 -8.80 30.09 5.41
C ALA A 211 -7.87 29.03 6.03
N HIS A 212 -6.57 28.97 5.71
CA HIS A 212 -5.76 27.76 5.94
C HIS A 212 -4.40 27.98 6.62
N SER A 213 -4.05 29.19 7.07
CA SER A 213 -2.74 29.47 7.68
C SER A 213 -2.54 28.83 9.06
N ASP A 214 -3.61 28.47 9.76
CA ASP A 214 -3.56 28.09 11.18
C ASP A 214 -3.40 26.58 11.40
N GLN A 215 -3.16 25.85 10.31
CA GLN A 215 -3.01 24.41 10.27
C GLN A 215 -1.54 24.02 10.15
N TYR A 216 -1.14 22.99 10.89
CA TYR A 216 0.25 22.58 10.95
C TYR A 216 0.40 21.07 11.01
N ASN A 217 1.46 20.58 10.37
CA ASN A 217 1.93 19.22 10.48
C ASN A 217 3.06 19.17 11.51
N VAL A 218 2.93 18.31 12.51
CA VAL A 218 3.90 18.18 13.62
C VAL A 218 5.29 17.89 13.07
N THR A 219 5.42 16.93 12.15
CA THR A 219 6.71 16.55 11.57
C THR A 219 7.39 17.72 10.85
N LEU A 220 6.64 18.50 10.07
CA LEU A 220 7.18 19.68 9.39
C LEU A 220 7.60 20.79 10.35
N VAL A 221 6.84 21.00 11.42
CA VAL A 221 7.24 21.98 12.45
C VAL A 221 8.53 21.52 13.13
N ILE A 222 8.65 20.26 13.51
CA ILE A 222 9.87 19.74 14.13
C ILE A 222 11.06 19.85 13.15
N MET A 223 10.87 19.56 11.86
CA MET A 223 11.91 19.77 10.83
C MET A 223 12.38 21.22 10.81
N ALA A 224 11.44 22.17 10.76
CA ALA A 224 11.78 23.59 10.79
C ALA A 224 12.52 24.00 12.08
N ILE A 225 12.15 23.44 13.24
CA ILE A 225 12.83 23.73 14.52
C ILE A 225 14.25 23.19 14.54
N VAL A 226 14.49 22.00 14.00
CA VAL A 226 15.83 21.37 14.01
C VAL A 226 16.81 22.09 13.08
N GLU A 227 16.33 22.75 12.04
CA GLU A 227 17.13 23.61 11.17
C GLU A 227 17.49 24.97 11.80
N LEU A 228 16.87 25.35 12.92
CA LEU A 228 17.21 26.60 13.62
C LEU A 228 18.64 26.56 14.20
N PRO A 229 19.24 27.74 14.47
CA PRO A 229 20.48 27.84 15.23
C PRO A 229 20.41 27.13 16.59
N ASP A 230 21.53 26.59 17.06
CA ASP A 230 21.59 25.81 18.32
C ASP A 230 21.29 26.65 19.58
N ASP A 231 21.38 27.98 19.49
CA ASP A 231 21.01 28.92 20.54
C ASP A 231 19.53 29.33 20.51
N ASP A 232 18.79 28.98 19.45
CA ASP A 232 17.35 29.21 19.40
C ASP A 232 16.65 28.46 20.53
N LYS A 233 15.81 29.19 21.26
CA LYS A 233 15.12 28.64 22.43
C LYS A 233 14.26 27.43 22.07
N ARG A 234 13.56 27.44 20.94
CA ARG A 234 12.66 26.35 20.54
C ARG A 234 13.42 25.06 20.27
N LYS A 235 14.61 25.16 19.68
CA LYS A 235 15.46 23.99 19.41
C LYS A 235 16.04 23.41 20.70
N ARG A 236 16.43 24.26 21.65
CA ARG A 236 16.86 23.83 22.99
C ARG A 236 15.73 23.18 23.78
N ASP A 237 14.57 23.81 23.82
CA ASP A 237 13.38 23.26 24.52
C ASP A 237 12.98 21.89 23.92
N LEU A 238 13.05 21.72 22.59
CA LEU A 238 12.83 20.43 21.93
C LEU A 238 13.90 19.39 22.32
N ALA A 239 15.17 19.81 22.42
CA ALA A 239 16.27 18.94 22.83
C ALA A 239 16.05 18.41 24.25
N ASP A 240 15.65 19.29 25.17
CA ASP A 240 15.39 18.98 26.56
C ASP A 240 14.20 18.03 26.70
N GLU A 241 13.11 18.27 25.97
CA GLU A 241 11.91 17.42 26.01
C GLU A 241 12.11 16.03 25.43
N THR A 242 13.01 15.89 24.46
CA THR A 242 13.31 14.61 23.81
C THR A 242 14.48 13.87 24.45
N GLY A 243 15.20 14.51 25.37
CA GLY A 243 16.38 13.94 26.04
C GLY A 243 17.57 13.80 25.08
N HIS A 244 17.73 14.74 24.17
CA HIS A 244 18.76 14.71 23.13
C HIS A 244 19.66 15.94 23.20
N ASN A 245 20.90 15.79 22.72
CA ASN A 245 21.81 16.93 22.62
C ASN A 245 21.36 17.85 21.46
N VAL A 246 21.25 19.16 21.73
CA VAL A 246 20.78 20.17 20.76
C VAL A 246 21.50 20.08 19.40
N ARG A 247 22.83 19.84 19.42
CA ARG A 247 23.66 19.76 18.21
C ARG A 247 23.46 18.47 17.41
N LYS A 248 22.89 17.45 18.04
CA LYS A 248 22.67 16.11 17.45
C LYS A 248 21.20 15.85 17.12
N LEU A 249 20.29 16.78 17.38
CA LEU A 249 18.86 16.64 17.13
C LEU A 249 18.54 16.17 15.71
N ASP A 250 19.21 16.73 14.70
CA ASP A 250 19.09 16.33 13.28
C ASP A 250 19.27 14.82 13.07
N ASN A 251 20.24 14.20 13.74
CA ASN A 251 20.51 12.77 13.62
C ASN A 251 19.43 11.91 14.29
N PHE A 252 18.69 12.47 15.24
CA PHE A 252 17.65 11.75 15.99
C PHE A 252 16.24 12.07 15.51
N MET A 253 16.07 12.96 14.53
CA MET A 253 14.76 13.39 14.02
C MET A 253 13.79 12.25 13.72
N LYS A 254 14.23 11.27 12.93
CA LYS A 254 13.41 10.10 12.60
C LYS A 254 13.00 9.31 13.85
N LYS A 255 13.91 9.19 14.83
CA LYS A 255 13.67 8.52 16.10
C LYS A 255 12.68 9.30 16.96
N MET A 256 12.85 10.62 17.10
CA MET A 256 11.93 11.48 17.86
C MET A 256 10.51 11.41 17.31
N ILE A 257 10.36 11.52 15.98
CA ILE A 257 9.05 11.44 15.32
C ILE A 257 8.43 10.04 15.48
N ASN A 258 9.22 8.97 15.38
CA ASN A 258 8.70 7.61 15.45
C ASN A 258 8.39 7.14 16.86
N ASP A 259 9.31 7.38 17.79
CA ASP A 259 9.30 6.79 19.13
C ASP A 259 8.66 7.75 20.16
N GLN A 260 8.78 9.06 19.94
CA GLN A 260 8.35 10.10 20.89
C GLN A 260 7.26 11.01 20.30
N PHE A 261 6.48 10.51 19.33
CA PHE A 261 5.48 11.32 18.60
C PHE A 261 4.53 12.10 19.52
N HIS A 262 4.04 11.48 20.59
CA HIS A 262 3.13 12.15 21.53
C HIS A 262 3.80 13.33 22.25
N THR A 263 5.07 13.18 22.62
CA THR A 263 5.86 14.25 23.24
C THR A 263 6.03 15.41 22.28
N VAL A 264 6.50 15.15 21.05
CA VAL A 264 6.70 16.21 20.05
C VAL A 264 5.38 16.81 19.56
N LYS A 265 4.29 16.05 19.48
CA LYS A 265 2.95 16.59 19.19
C LYS A 265 2.49 17.54 20.30
N ALA A 266 2.67 17.17 21.56
CA ALA A 266 2.32 18.04 22.69
C ALA A 266 3.19 19.31 22.72
N PHE A 267 4.48 19.18 22.38
CA PHE A 267 5.39 20.32 22.22
C PHE A 267 4.90 21.32 21.17
N VAL A 268 4.65 20.83 19.96
CA VAL A 268 4.16 21.66 18.87
C VAL A 268 2.82 22.31 19.21
N LYS A 269 1.93 21.59 19.90
CA LYS A 269 0.68 22.17 20.41
C LYS A 269 0.94 23.34 21.36
N ARG A 270 1.85 23.20 22.32
CA ARG A 270 2.21 24.30 23.25
C ARG A 270 2.82 25.50 22.51
N LEU A 271 3.63 25.27 21.48
CA LEU A 271 4.15 26.34 20.63
C LEU A 271 3.02 27.05 19.90
N LYS A 272 2.03 26.31 19.39
CA LYS A 272 0.83 26.89 18.77
C LYS A 272 0.08 27.78 19.76
N ASP A 273 -0.21 27.26 20.95
CA ASP A 273 -1.00 27.97 21.97
C ASP A 273 -0.32 29.29 22.41
N LYS A 274 1.00 29.41 22.21
CA LYS A 274 1.80 30.62 22.48
C LYS A 274 2.09 31.47 21.25
N ASN A 275 1.59 31.11 20.07
CA ASN A 275 1.92 31.73 18.78
C ASN A 275 3.44 31.76 18.49
N GLN A 276 4.14 30.67 18.82
CA GLN A 276 5.59 30.51 18.69
C GLN A 276 6.01 29.49 17.61
N LEU A 277 5.07 29.04 16.78
CA LEU A 277 5.39 28.15 15.66
C LEU A 277 6.36 28.84 14.70
N PRO A 278 7.41 28.15 14.23
CA PRO A 278 8.26 28.67 13.16
C PRO A 278 7.47 28.78 11.85
N THR A 279 7.90 29.68 10.97
CA THR A 279 7.43 29.70 9.58
C THR A 279 7.87 28.41 8.89
N VAL A 280 6.91 27.67 8.34
CA VAL A 280 7.16 26.42 7.62
C VAL A 280 7.04 26.68 6.13
N ASN A 281 8.14 26.59 5.38
CA ASN A 281 8.07 26.51 3.93
C ASN A 281 7.79 25.06 3.54
N VAL A 282 6.51 24.76 3.31
CA VAL A 282 6.03 23.41 3.03
C VAL A 282 6.78 22.76 1.86
N CYS A 283 7.08 23.52 0.80
CA CYS A 283 7.82 22.99 -0.36
C CYS A 283 9.33 23.23 -0.32
N GLY A 284 9.84 24.01 0.63
CA GLY A 284 11.28 24.32 0.72
C GLY A 284 12.05 23.50 1.74
N LEU A 285 11.38 23.00 2.79
CA LEU A 285 12.05 22.25 3.86
C LEU A 285 12.48 20.85 3.39
N GLN A 286 13.71 20.45 3.66
CA GLN A 286 14.23 19.13 3.29
C GLN A 286 15.08 18.59 4.43
N HIS A 287 14.88 17.31 4.79
CA HIS A 287 15.64 16.72 5.88
C HIS A 287 16.07 15.30 5.55
N ARG A 288 17.38 15.02 5.57
CA ARG A 288 17.97 13.73 5.15
C ARG A 288 17.41 12.49 5.84
N GLN A 289 16.97 12.61 7.08
CA GLN A 289 16.40 11.48 7.85
C GLN A 289 14.90 11.25 7.56
N ILE A 290 14.23 12.17 6.87
CA ILE A 290 12.80 12.14 6.55
C ILE A 290 12.66 12.14 5.03
N GLU A 291 11.91 11.17 4.47
CA GLU A 291 11.63 11.14 3.02
C GLU A 291 12.90 11.12 2.11
N ASN A 292 14.05 10.72 2.65
CA ASN A 292 15.35 10.71 1.96
C ASN A 292 15.72 12.08 1.32
N SER A 293 15.32 13.20 1.93
CA SER A 293 15.44 14.56 1.37
C SER A 293 14.65 14.83 0.09
N GLU A 294 13.80 13.92 -0.39
CA GLU A 294 12.88 14.22 -1.50
C GLU A 294 11.68 15.01 -0.97
N ILE A 295 11.22 16.02 -1.72
CA ILE A 295 10.00 16.76 -1.40
C ILE A 295 8.81 16.00 -2.02
N PRO A 296 7.89 15.43 -1.22
CA PRO A 296 6.68 14.82 -1.77
C PRO A 296 5.78 15.87 -2.44
N MET A 297 5.03 15.43 -3.45
CA MET A 297 4.23 16.29 -4.32
C MET A 297 3.19 17.13 -3.57
N CYS A 298 2.63 16.58 -2.47
CA CYS A 298 1.65 17.26 -1.65
C CYS A 298 1.88 16.99 -0.16
N ARG A 299 2.65 17.86 0.49
CA ARG A 299 2.80 17.80 1.94
C ARG A 299 1.53 18.28 2.62
N MET A 300 1.14 17.65 3.71
CA MET A 300 -0.09 17.95 4.47
C MET A 300 -1.41 17.64 3.72
N CYS A 301 -1.39 16.92 2.62
CA CYS A 301 -2.55 16.75 1.74
C CYS A 301 -3.15 15.36 1.72
N ASN A 302 -2.61 14.43 2.48
CA ASN A 302 -3.09 13.07 2.51
C ASN A 302 -3.62 12.75 3.90
N SER A 303 -4.94 12.83 4.02
CA SER A 303 -5.63 12.52 5.26
C SER A 303 -5.60 11.03 5.62
N SER A 304 -5.05 10.15 4.76
CA SER A 304 -4.98 8.70 4.95
C SER A 304 -3.57 8.19 5.27
N VAL A 305 -2.55 9.07 5.29
CA VAL A 305 -1.18 8.67 5.65
C VAL A 305 -0.99 8.57 7.16
N ASP A 306 0.12 7.94 7.56
CA ASP A 306 0.58 7.91 8.94
C ASP A 306 0.66 9.35 9.51
N PRO A 307 0.09 9.62 10.71
CA PRO A 307 0.18 10.93 11.36
C PRO A 307 1.61 11.45 11.58
N LYS A 308 2.63 10.59 11.46
CA LYS A 308 4.06 10.91 11.56
C LYS A 308 4.70 11.36 10.24
N SER A 309 3.99 11.29 9.12
CA SER A 309 4.46 11.69 7.78
C SER A 309 4.35 13.20 7.56
N THR A 310 5.16 13.77 6.65
CA THR A 310 4.97 15.17 6.20
C THR A 310 3.80 15.32 5.23
N GLU A 311 3.24 14.21 4.73
CA GLU A 311 2.05 14.21 3.86
C GLU A 311 0.74 14.35 4.65
N TYR A 312 0.74 14.23 5.97
CA TYR A 312 -0.47 14.20 6.79
C TYR A 312 -1.03 15.60 7.10
N SER A 313 -2.32 15.82 6.88
CA SER A 313 -3.09 16.91 7.52
C SER A 313 -3.85 16.39 8.72
N ASP A 314 -3.76 17.11 9.82
CA ASP A 314 -4.53 16.80 11.01
C ASP A 314 -6.03 17.04 10.80
N ARG A 315 -6.80 15.97 10.61
CA ARG A 315 -8.25 16.03 10.34
C ARG A 315 -9.02 16.80 11.42
N GLU A 316 -8.54 16.80 12.67
CA GLU A 316 -9.18 17.51 13.78
C GLU A 316 -9.11 19.04 13.62
N GLN A 317 -8.20 19.55 12.79
CA GLN A 317 -8.05 20.99 12.52
C GLN A 317 -9.01 21.50 11.44
N TYR A 318 -9.87 20.62 10.90
CA TYR A 318 -10.81 20.95 9.83
C TYR A 318 -12.24 20.54 10.21
N PRO A 319 -13.25 21.26 9.72
CA PRO A 319 -14.63 20.80 9.74
C PRO A 319 -14.78 19.39 9.13
N LYS A 320 -15.68 18.57 9.68
CA LYS A 320 -15.92 17.17 9.27
C LYS A 320 -16.27 17.00 7.78
N ASN A 321 -16.73 18.06 7.13
CA ASN A 321 -17.12 18.06 5.72
C ASN A 321 -15.97 18.48 4.78
N ILE A 322 -14.75 18.65 5.30
CA ILE A 322 -13.55 18.97 4.52
C ILE A 322 -12.58 17.81 4.63
N ARG A 323 -12.02 17.40 3.49
CA ARG A 323 -10.90 16.45 3.41
C ARG A 323 -9.86 16.94 2.42
N PHE A 324 -8.62 16.51 2.63
CA PHE A 324 -7.51 16.78 1.71
C PHE A 324 -7.08 15.49 1.04
N GLN A 325 -6.80 15.61 -0.25
CA GLN A 325 -6.31 14.51 -1.06
C GLN A 325 -5.24 15.01 -2.03
N CYS A 326 -4.14 14.27 -2.15
CA CYS A 326 -3.13 14.46 -3.18
C CYS A 326 -3.46 13.58 -4.38
N THR A 327 -3.97 14.18 -5.44
CA THR A 327 -4.32 13.49 -6.68
C THR A 327 -3.98 14.35 -7.89
N PRO A 328 -3.87 13.74 -9.10
CA PRO A 328 -4.04 14.47 -10.34
C PRO A 328 -5.37 15.26 -10.35
N ASP A 329 -5.52 16.25 -11.23
CA ASP A 329 -6.72 17.08 -11.31
C ASP A 329 -8.01 16.22 -11.22
N PRO A 330 -8.86 16.40 -10.19
CA PRO A 330 -10.04 15.55 -9.98
C PRO A 330 -11.03 15.65 -11.13
N LYS A 331 -11.02 16.74 -11.93
CA LYS A 331 -11.82 16.81 -13.17
C LYS A 331 -11.35 15.81 -14.23
N SER A 332 -10.06 15.45 -14.22
CA SER A 332 -9.51 14.40 -15.09
C SER A 332 -9.84 12.98 -14.61
N GLU A 333 -10.12 12.78 -13.33
CA GLU A 333 -10.58 11.50 -12.78
C GLU A 333 -12.09 11.27 -13.01
N ILE A 334 -12.91 12.34 -12.95
CA ILE A 334 -14.35 12.27 -13.25
C ILE A 334 -14.61 12.05 -14.75
N LEU A 335 -13.70 12.46 -15.64
CA LEU A 335 -13.82 12.24 -17.08
C LEU A 335 -13.33 10.87 -17.57
N ASN A 336 -12.64 10.06 -16.76
CA ASN A 336 -11.91 8.90 -17.28
C ASN A 336 -12.24 7.53 -16.68
N LEU A 337 -13.13 7.38 -15.69
CA LEU A 337 -13.31 6.07 -15.06
C LEU A 337 -14.75 5.55 -14.92
N THR A 338 -15.79 6.34 -15.19
CA THR A 338 -17.18 5.87 -15.01
C THR A 338 -18.01 5.81 -16.28
N PRO A 339 -17.98 6.79 -17.21
CA PRO A 339 -18.71 6.66 -18.47
C PRO A 339 -17.96 5.78 -19.47
N THR A 340 -16.65 5.97 -19.63
CA THR A 340 -15.88 5.32 -20.71
C THR A 340 -15.70 3.82 -20.51
N ILE A 341 -15.56 3.35 -19.27
CA ILE A 341 -15.50 1.91 -18.95
C ILE A 341 -16.88 1.28 -19.15
N TRP A 342 -17.95 1.95 -18.70
CA TRP A 342 -19.31 1.44 -18.81
C TRP A 342 -19.85 1.46 -20.24
N ASP A 343 -19.54 2.50 -21.01
CA ASP A 343 -19.91 2.63 -22.42
C ASP A 343 -19.03 1.76 -23.33
N SER A 344 -17.75 1.57 -22.99
CA SER A 344 -16.91 0.57 -23.69
C SER A 344 -17.35 -0.86 -23.37
N LEU A 345 -17.80 -1.16 -22.15
CA LEU A 345 -18.42 -2.44 -21.80
C LEU A 345 -19.78 -2.63 -22.49
N LYS A 346 -20.64 -1.61 -22.53
CA LYS A 346 -21.92 -1.66 -23.27
C LYS A 346 -21.72 -1.87 -24.77
N ASN A 347 -20.75 -1.19 -25.37
CA ASN A 347 -20.45 -1.29 -26.79
C ASN A 347 -19.72 -2.59 -27.16
N ALA A 348 -18.87 -3.12 -26.27
CA ALA A 348 -18.13 -4.36 -26.53
C ALA A 348 -18.93 -5.64 -26.24
N VAL A 349 -19.86 -5.60 -25.28
CA VAL A 349 -20.61 -6.80 -24.83
C VAL A 349 -22.05 -6.82 -25.40
N GLY A 350 -22.51 -5.72 -25.99
CA GLY A 350 -23.93 -5.49 -26.21
C GLY A 350 -24.64 -5.33 -24.86
N ASN A 351 -25.74 -4.57 -24.80
CA ASN A 351 -26.47 -4.36 -23.54
C ASN A 351 -26.99 -5.71 -22.99
N PRO A 352 -26.40 -6.31 -21.93
CA PRO A 352 -26.75 -7.65 -21.49
C PRO A 352 -28.14 -7.71 -20.83
N PHE A 353 -28.79 -6.55 -20.65
CA PHE A 353 -30.15 -6.42 -20.14
C PHE A 353 -31.21 -6.21 -21.23
N ALA A 354 -30.82 -6.10 -22.51
CA ALA A 354 -31.79 -6.01 -23.61
C ALA A 354 -32.59 -7.32 -23.75
N GLU A 355 -31.97 -8.48 -23.51
CA GLU A 355 -32.62 -9.80 -23.56
C GLU A 355 -33.53 -10.09 -22.35
N ILE A 356 -33.30 -9.42 -21.22
CA ILE A 356 -34.14 -9.57 -20.02
C ILE A 356 -35.42 -8.74 -20.16
N ARG A 357 -35.40 -7.66 -20.96
CA ARG A 357 -36.59 -6.84 -21.23
C ARG A 357 -37.52 -7.51 -22.25
N THR A 358 -36.99 -8.13 -23.30
CA THR A 358 -37.79 -8.79 -24.34
C THR A 358 -38.47 -10.08 -23.88
N ARG A 359 -37.93 -10.80 -22.87
CA ARG A 359 -38.60 -11.97 -22.28
C ARG A 359 -39.74 -11.65 -21.30
N ARG A 360 -39.86 -10.40 -20.84
CA ARG A 360 -41.02 -9.97 -20.02
C ARG A 360 -42.22 -9.52 -20.84
N GLU A 361 -42.03 -9.24 -22.14
CA GLU A 361 -43.09 -8.74 -23.01
C GLU A 361 -43.79 -9.82 -23.85
N HIS A 362 -43.27 -11.06 -23.89
CA HIS A 362 -43.80 -12.13 -24.78
C HIS A 362 -44.16 -13.46 -24.08
N GLY A 363 -44.34 -13.44 -22.76
CA GLY A 363 -44.76 -14.61 -21.97
C GLY A 363 -46.25 -14.61 -21.63
N CYS A 364 -47.12 -14.72 -22.64
CA CYS A 364 -48.54 -15.02 -22.44
C CYS A 364 -48.69 -16.42 -21.80
N PHE A 365 -49.03 -16.49 -20.51
CA PHE A 365 -49.85 -17.58 -19.99
C PHE A 365 -51.27 -17.05 -19.84
N GLY A 366 -52.07 -17.29 -20.87
CA GLY A 366 -53.53 -17.22 -20.78
C GLY A 366 -54.00 -18.33 -19.86
N LEU A 367 -54.67 -17.94 -18.78
CA LEU A 367 -55.54 -18.82 -18.00
C LEU A 367 -56.74 -19.18 -18.88
N SER A 368 -56.86 -20.46 -19.23
CA SER A 368 -58.16 -21.03 -19.60
C SER A 368 -58.83 -21.56 -18.33
N ARG A 369 -60.07 -21.14 -18.12
CA ARG A 369 -61.06 -21.91 -17.36
C ARG A 369 -61.58 -23.04 -18.23
#